data_AF-A0A957JCE0-F1
#
_entry.id   AF-A0A957JCE0-F1
#
_cell.length_a   1.000
_cell.length_b   1.000
_cell.length_c   1.000
_cell.angle_alpha   90.00
_cell.angle_beta   90.00
_cell.angle_gamma   90.00
#
_symmetry.space_group_name_H-M   'P 1'
#
loop_
_entity.id
_entity.type
_entity.pdbx_description
1 polymer ?
#
loop_
_entity_poly.entity_id
_entity_poly.type
_entity_poly.pdbx_seq_one_letter_code
_entity_poly.pdbx_strand_id
1 'polypeptide(L)'
;MNWTFPTSALPLLFAGILSLVFTLGSWRYRDKPIGRAFIVLTLLVAIWSFGEYYQRGAQTDFQRVLATSINFTAIPLVGPLILIFTLLFTDQARLVNRLTLTLCVGWGVLISLLMWTNAFHGLLFREITMAGFVRGPLFMVHTGVSYLFLLTSIVLVARLFWRSTAYRLETGLLLLGVTYPFVGNLLFVLQIVPLSGDWTPFNFVIALVFVATGLYLSGKLNIVPMARRAVLDSLEDLLILVDEQGMVISLNDAARRAFGIPAGTSHPRPIQDLLGAAAPAPLHAGETRTITAELMLSMPDGQAATFDLRGSALHDVTDGLQGYVYLLRDVTGRKQAEAALRQERQHAEALAEDYRRARDEALRADEAKSELLARVSHELRTPLGAILGYAETLGGGLIGPVNEKQARALQRIMSNGDDLLYLVNEILDEAQLSSDQVRMSNEPFNPVAILEHVMAQMGPAAVEKGLQLEQAVGDGLPALVIGDPVRCQQVLTNLVSNAIKFTDEGCVRVELFAAGAAHWGFAVTDTGPGIPADKQALIFEPFQQLEQAHTRRVGGIGLGLSIVQKIVNRAHGLVELESEPGHGSTFRVTFPVAVADEENVGVAA
;
A
#
# COMPACT_ATOMS: atom_id res chain seq x y z
N MET A 1 -63.07 43.33 -29.26
CA MET A 1 -62.86 43.54 -27.82
C MET A 1 -61.77 44.58 -27.66
N ASN A 2 -62.13 45.84 -27.44
CA ASN A 2 -61.14 46.91 -27.31
C ASN A 2 -60.70 47.00 -25.85
N TRP A 3 -59.38 47.04 -25.62
CA TRP A 3 -58.77 47.35 -24.32
C TRP A 3 -58.20 48.76 -24.41
N THR A 4 -58.36 49.57 -23.35
CA THR A 4 -57.77 50.91 -23.30
C THR A 4 -56.99 51.07 -22.00
N PHE A 5 -55.66 51.14 -22.11
CA PHE A 5 -54.78 51.16 -20.96
C PHE A 5 -54.45 52.60 -20.56
N PRO A 6 -54.78 53.05 -19.33
CA PRO A 6 -54.41 54.38 -18.88
C PRO A 6 -52.89 54.45 -18.63
N THR A 7 -52.30 55.63 -18.82
CA THR A 7 -50.87 55.87 -18.53
C THR A 7 -50.51 55.58 -17.07
N SER A 8 -51.48 55.74 -16.16
CA SER A 8 -51.35 55.37 -14.75
C SER A 8 -51.17 53.87 -14.48
N ALA A 9 -51.40 53.00 -15.48
CA ALA A 9 -51.16 51.56 -15.37
C ALA A 9 -49.74 51.14 -15.79
N LEU A 10 -48.97 52.01 -16.46
CA LEU A 10 -47.60 51.69 -16.92
C LEU A 10 -46.64 51.19 -15.82
N PRO A 11 -46.68 51.70 -14.56
CA PRO A 11 -45.85 51.15 -13.49
C PRO A 11 -46.09 49.66 -13.21
N LEU A 12 -47.32 49.17 -13.37
CA LEU A 12 -47.66 47.76 -13.19
C LEU A 12 -47.12 46.89 -14.33
N LEU A 13 -47.14 47.41 -15.56
CA LEU A 13 -46.51 46.74 -16.70
C LEU A 13 -45.00 46.61 -16.47
N PHE A 14 -44.35 47.69 -16.03
CA PHE A 14 -42.93 47.68 -15.68
C PHE A 14 -42.64 46.71 -14.52
N ALA A 15 -43.49 46.69 -13.49
CA ALA A 15 -43.38 45.76 -12.38
C ALA A 15 -43.44 44.29 -12.83
N GLY A 16 -44.35 43.96 -13.75
CA GLY A 16 -44.44 42.63 -14.35
C GLY A 16 -43.16 42.24 -15.12
N ILE A 17 -42.64 43.14 -15.95
CA ILE A 17 -41.40 42.92 -16.71
C ILE A 17 -40.22 42.73 -15.76
N LEU A 18 -40.06 43.59 -14.76
CA LEU A 18 -38.93 43.50 -13.83
C LEU A 18 -38.99 42.20 -13.00
N SER A 19 -40.19 41.76 -12.62
CA SER A 19 -40.39 40.47 -11.95
C SER A 19 -39.97 39.28 -12.83
N LEU A 20 -40.22 39.33 -14.15
CA LEU A 20 -39.71 38.32 -15.09
C LEU A 20 -38.19 38.37 -15.23
N VAL A 21 -37.58 39.56 -15.21
CA VAL A 21 -36.11 39.70 -15.20
C VAL A 21 -35.51 39.04 -13.94
N PHE A 22 -36.10 39.26 -12.76
CA PHE A 22 -35.69 38.56 -11.54
C PHE A 22 -35.87 37.04 -11.65
N THR A 23 -36.98 36.59 -12.27
CA THR A 23 -37.25 35.16 -12.51
C THR A 23 -36.14 34.53 -13.35
N LEU A 24 -35.80 35.14 -14.49
CA LEU A 24 -34.75 34.69 -15.41
C LEU A 24 -33.36 34.75 -14.78
N GLY A 25 -33.01 35.86 -14.13
CA GLY A 25 -31.72 36.04 -13.46
C GLY A 25 -31.48 35.06 -12.31
N SER A 26 -32.56 34.60 -11.68
CA SER A 26 -32.53 33.62 -10.59
C SER A 26 -32.59 32.17 -11.07
N TRP A 27 -32.89 31.92 -12.35
CA TRP A 27 -33.05 30.58 -12.92
C TRP A 27 -31.81 29.69 -12.76
N ARG A 28 -30.61 30.28 -12.78
CA ARG A 28 -29.34 29.58 -12.50
C ARG A 28 -29.27 28.94 -11.11
N TYR A 29 -30.15 29.33 -10.18
CA TYR A 29 -30.22 28.79 -8.83
C TYR A 29 -31.37 27.78 -8.64
N ARG A 30 -31.99 27.30 -9.73
CA ARG A 30 -33.11 26.35 -9.69
C ARG A 30 -32.82 25.02 -8.98
N ASP A 31 -31.56 24.63 -8.86
CA ASP A 31 -31.18 23.40 -8.18
C ASP A 31 -31.23 23.55 -6.65
N LYS A 32 -31.24 24.79 -6.14
CA LYS A 32 -31.36 25.10 -4.71
C LYS A 32 -32.83 25.29 -4.31
N PRO A 33 -33.33 24.72 -3.20
CA PRO A 33 -34.70 24.90 -2.73
C PRO A 33 -35.10 26.37 -2.55
N ILE A 34 -34.22 27.20 -1.98
CA ILE A 34 -34.45 28.64 -1.79
C ILE A 34 -34.53 29.39 -3.13
N GLY A 35 -33.75 28.97 -4.12
CA GLY A 35 -33.79 29.51 -5.48
C GLY A 35 -35.12 29.19 -6.16
N ARG A 36 -35.61 27.93 -6.05
CA ARG A 36 -36.94 27.55 -6.57
C ARG A 36 -38.06 28.37 -5.96
N ALA A 37 -38.08 28.53 -4.64
CA ALA A 37 -39.10 29.33 -3.97
C ALA A 37 -39.10 30.79 -4.46
N PHE A 38 -37.91 31.39 -4.65
CA PHE A 38 -37.78 32.75 -5.17
C PHE A 38 -38.20 32.89 -6.64
N ILE A 39 -37.84 31.93 -7.50
CA ILE A 39 -38.27 31.88 -8.91
C ILE A 39 -39.80 31.81 -9.01
N VAL A 40 -40.44 30.94 -8.23
CA VAL A 40 -41.90 30.82 -8.24
C VAL A 40 -42.55 32.11 -7.70
N LEU A 41 -42.03 32.67 -6.62
CA LEU A 41 -42.54 33.92 -6.05
C LEU A 41 -42.47 35.08 -7.05
N THR A 42 -41.33 35.27 -7.71
CA THR A 42 -41.13 36.32 -8.73
C THR A 42 -42.03 36.13 -9.95
N LEU A 43 -42.25 34.88 -10.40
CA LEU A 43 -43.19 34.57 -11.47
C LEU A 43 -44.64 34.91 -11.10
N LEU A 44 -45.07 34.59 -9.88
CA LEU A 44 -46.43 34.91 -9.42
C LEU A 44 -46.64 36.42 -9.28
N VAL A 45 -45.65 37.16 -8.77
CA VAL A 45 -45.70 38.64 -8.73
C VAL A 45 -45.79 39.21 -10.14
N ALA A 46 -45.12 38.61 -11.13
CA ALA A 46 -45.25 39.01 -12.53
C ALA A 46 -46.68 38.79 -13.04
N ILE A 47 -47.25 37.60 -12.81
CA ILE A 47 -48.64 37.27 -13.21
C ILE A 47 -49.63 38.25 -12.59
N TRP A 48 -49.48 38.56 -11.30
CA TRP A 48 -50.34 39.51 -10.61
C TRP A 48 -50.18 40.94 -11.15
N SER A 49 -48.94 41.37 -11.40
CA SER A 49 -48.66 42.70 -11.96
C SER A 49 -49.27 42.88 -13.36
N PHE A 50 -49.15 41.87 -14.22
CA PHE A 50 -49.79 41.90 -15.54
C PHE A 50 -51.31 41.81 -15.43
N GLY A 51 -51.85 40.97 -14.55
CA GLY A 51 -53.30 40.86 -14.36
C GLY A 51 -53.92 42.16 -13.83
N GLU A 52 -53.26 42.90 -12.93
CA GLU A 52 -53.70 44.24 -12.51
C GLU A 52 -53.55 45.29 -13.63
N TYR A 53 -52.50 45.19 -14.45
CA TYR A 53 -52.39 46.02 -15.66
C TYR A 53 -53.57 45.78 -16.62
N TYR A 54 -53.91 44.52 -16.88
CA TYR A 54 -55.09 44.14 -17.67
C TYR A 54 -56.39 44.62 -17.01
N GLN A 55 -56.55 44.44 -15.70
CA GLN A 55 -57.73 44.88 -14.96
C GLN A 55 -58.01 46.38 -15.12
N ARG A 56 -56.97 47.22 -15.14
CA ARG A 56 -57.10 48.66 -15.39
C ARG A 56 -57.43 49.01 -16.85
N GLY A 57 -57.14 48.11 -17.79
CA GLY A 57 -57.48 48.26 -19.20
C GLY A 57 -58.89 47.78 -19.58
N ALA A 58 -59.61 47.13 -18.64
CA ALA A 58 -60.93 46.57 -18.87
C ALA A 58 -61.96 47.68 -19.19
N GLN A 59 -62.84 47.40 -20.14
CA GLN A 59 -63.94 48.28 -20.57
C GLN A 59 -65.33 47.66 -20.32
N THR A 60 -65.36 46.40 -19.90
CA THR A 60 -66.59 45.62 -19.67
C THR A 60 -66.47 44.83 -18.37
N ASP A 61 -67.60 44.53 -17.74
CA ASP A 61 -67.64 43.68 -16.53
C ASP A 61 -67.01 42.31 -16.78
N PHE A 62 -67.22 41.72 -17.96
CA PHE A 62 -66.59 40.46 -18.35
C PHE A 62 -65.05 40.54 -18.35
N GLN A 63 -64.48 41.57 -18.98
CA GLN A 63 -63.03 41.78 -18.99
C GLN A 63 -62.47 41.97 -17.57
N ARG A 64 -63.23 42.66 -16.69
CA ARG A 64 -62.84 42.86 -15.31
C ARG A 64 -62.88 41.57 -14.50
N VAL A 65 -63.95 40.77 -14.62
CA VAL A 65 -64.06 39.43 -14.01
C VAL A 65 -62.90 38.53 -14.46
N LEU A 66 -62.60 38.51 -15.76
CA LEU A 66 -61.49 37.73 -16.31
C LEU A 66 -60.14 38.17 -15.73
N ALA A 67 -59.86 39.47 -15.71
CA ALA A 67 -58.61 40.00 -15.17
C ALA A 67 -58.47 39.72 -13.66
N THR A 68 -59.54 39.89 -12.88
CA THR A 68 -59.56 39.54 -11.45
C THR A 68 -59.36 38.04 -11.24
N SER A 69 -59.92 37.19 -12.11
CA SER A 69 -59.73 35.73 -12.03
C SER A 69 -58.27 35.35 -12.28
N ILE A 70 -57.62 35.99 -13.27
CA ILE A 70 -56.18 35.84 -13.52
C ILE A 70 -55.36 36.28 -12.30
N ASN A 71 -55.66 37.44 -11.71
CA ASN A 71 -54.96 37.91 -10.51
C ASN A 71 -55.02 36.90 -9.36
N PHE A 72 -56.20 36.32 -9.13
CA PHE A 72 -56.44 35.33 -8.09
C PHE A 72 -55.84 33.93 -8.39
N THR A 73 -55.24 33.71 -9.56
CA THR A 73 -54.36 32.54 -9.75
C THR A 73 -53.01 32.72 -9.06
N ALA A 74 -52.58 33.97 -8.85
CA ALA A 74 -51.28 34.29 -8.27
C ALA A 74 -51.38 34.76 -6.82
N ILE A 75 -52.28 35.70 -6.51
CA ILE A 75 -52.42 36.33 -5.18
C ILE A 75 -52.43 35.30 -4.03
N PRO A 76 -53.25 34.24 -4.08
CA PRO A 76 -53.39 33.35 -2.93
C PRO A 76 -52.14 32.54 -2.58
N LEU A 77 -51.22 32.42 -3.54
CA LEU A 77 -49.97 31.66 -3.40
C LEU A 77 -48.81 32.52 -2.89
N VAL A 78 -48.90 33.86 -2.98
CA VAL A 78 -47.83 34.78 -2.59
C VAL A 78 -47.50 34.67 -1.10
N GLY A 79 -48.50 34.73 -0.22
CA GLY A 79 -48.31 34.61 1.24
C GLY A 79 -47.63 33.28 1.67
N PRO A 80 -48.17 32.11 1.27
CA PRO A 80 -47.54 30.82 1.49
C PRO A 80 -46.09 30.73 1.01
N LEU A 81 -45.79 31.23 -0.20
CA LEU A 81 -44.44 31.17 -0.76
C LEU A 81 -43.47 32.10 -0.06
N ILE A 82 -43.92 33.26 0.43
CA ILE A 82 -43.09 34.14 1.27
C ILE A 82 -42.75 33.42 2.58
N LEU A 83 -43.69 32.72 3.22
CA LEU A 83 -43.40 31.91 4.40
C LEU A 83 -42.40 30.79 4.11
N ILE A 84 -42.60 30.04 3.04
CA ILE A 84 -41.67 28.97 2.63
C ILE A 84 -40.28 29.56 2.36
N PHE A 85 -40.19 30.67 1.62
CA PHE A 85 -38.94 31.36 1.34
C PHE A 85 -38.25 31.81 2.64
N THR A 86 -39.00 32.41 3.58
CA THR A 86 -38.48 32.82 4.88
C THR A 86 -37.98 31.64 5.71
N LEU A 87 -38.69 30.51 5.73
CA LEU A 87 -38.25 29.30 6.44
C LEU A 87 -36.94 28.75 5.87
N LEU A 88 -36.81 28.76 4.53
CA LEU A 88 -35.57 28.36 3.86
C LEU A 88 -34.43 29.35 4.11
N PHE A 89 -34.73 30.66 4.15
CA PHE A 89 -33.73 31.69 4.43
C PHE A 89 -33.26 31.68 5.88
N THR A 90 -34.13 31.38 6.84
CA THR A 90 -33.81 31.35 8.28
C THR A 90 -33.23 30.00 8.75
N ASP A 91 -32.78 29.15 7.82
CA ASP A 91 -32.23 27.80 8.05
C ASP A 91 -33.17 26.84 8.80
N GLN A 92 -34.48 27.10 8.73
CA GLN A 92 -35.54 26.23 9.27
C GLN A 92 -36.13 25.31 8.21
N ALA A 93 -35.32 24.89 7.23
CA ALA A 93 -35.75 24.04 6.11
C ALA A 93 -36.42 22.73 6.55
N ARG A 94 -36.11 22.22 7.75
CA ARG A 94 -36.75 21.04 8.35
C ARG A 94 -38.27 21.17 8.51
N LEU A 95 -38.77 22.40 8.68
CA LEU A 95 -40.21 22.68 8.77
C LEU A 95 -40.90 22.69 7.40
N VAL A 96 -40.14 22.78 6.30
CA VAL A 96 -40.65 22.71 4.93
C VAL A 96 -40.75 21.24 4.49
N ASN A 97 -41.67 20.51 5.12
CA ASN A 97 -41.96 19.11 4.79
C ASN A 97 -43.20 19.00 3.91
N ARG A 98 -43.55 17.77 3.50
CA ARG A 98 -44.73 17.52 2.65
C ARG A 98 -46.02 18.09 3.25
N LEU A 99 -46.22 17.95 4.56
CA LEU A 99 -47.43 18.44 5.24
C LEU A 99 -47.52 19.97 5.18
N THR A 100 -46.45 20.69 5.54
CA THR A 100 -46.43 22.17 5.48
C THR A 100 -46.62 22.67 4.06
N LEU A 101 -45.99 22.03 3.07
CA LEU A 101 -46.19 22.37 1.65
C LEU A 101 -47.65 22.15 1.23
N THR A 102 -48.25 21.01 1.59
CA THR A 102 -49.65 20.71 1.26
C THR A 102 -50.62 21.68 1.93
N LEU A 103 -50.42 22.02 3.21
CA LEU A 103 -51.31 22.96 3.92
C LEU A 103 -51.17 24.40 3.39
N CYS A 104 -49.94 24.89 3.25
CA CYS A 104 -49.70 26.27 2.83
C CYS A 104 -50.00 26.50 1.34
N VAL A 105 -49.47 25.66 0.45
CA VAL A 105 -49.70 25.79 -1.00
C VAL A 105 -51.11 25.33 -1.36
N GLY A 106 -51.62 24.27 -0.72
CA GLY A 106 -52.97 23.76 -0.96
C GLY A 106 -54.06 24.79 -0.64
N TRP A 107 -53.89 25.61 0.40
CA TRP A 107 -54.79 26.74 0.65
C TRP A 107 -54.82 27.73 -0.52
N GLY A 108 -53.64 28.12 -1.02
CA GLY A 108 -53.54 29.02 -2.16
C GLY A 108 -54.20 28.45 -3.42
N VAL A 109 -53.90 27.19 -3.75
CA VAL A 109 -54.50 26.47 -4.90
C VAL A 109 -56.03 26.40 -4.77
N LEU A 110 -56.55 26.08 -3.59
CA LEU A 110 -58.00 26.00 -3.34
C LEU A 110 -58.68 27.35 -3.60
N ILE A 111 -58.12 28.45 -3.07
CA ILE A 111 -58.69 29.79 -3.28
C ILE A 111 -58.61 30.19 -4.76
N SER A 112 -57.52 29.85 -5.46
CA SER A 112 -57.42 30.09 -6.90
C SER A 112 -58.49 29.34 -7.68
N LEU A 113 -58.76 28.07 -7.37
CA LEU A 113 -59.83 27.29 -8.01
C LEU A 113 -61.24 27.84 -7.71
N LEU A 114 -61.47 28.26 -6.48
CA LEU A 114 -62.74 28.87 -6.07
C LEU A 114 -62.98 30.23 -6.74
N MET A 115 -61.94 30.94 -7.16
CA MET A 115 -62.12 32.15 -7.94
C MET A 115 -62.70 31.86 -9.33
N TRP A 116 -62.18 30.85 -10.03
CA TRP A 116 -62.67 30.48 -11.36
C TRP A 116 -64.11 29.97 -11.35
N THR A 117 -64.60 29.49 -10.21
CA THR A 117 -65.99 29.05 -10.01
C THR A 117 -66.85 30.08 -9.28
N ASN A 118 -66.32 31.27 -8.99
CA ASN A 118 -66.97 32.27 -8.16
C ASN A 118 -68.32 32.76 -8.70
N ALA A 119 -68.54 32.70 -10.02
CA ALA A 119 -69.82 33.04 -10.64
C ALA A 119 -71.01 32.19 -10.12
N PHE A 120 -70.75 30.97 -9.64
CA PHE A 120 -71.80 30.06 -9.17
C PHE A 120 -72.17 30.24 -7.69
N HIS A 121 -71.24 30.73 -6.86
CA HIS A 121 -71.39 30.69 -5.40
C HIS A 121 -71.11 32.03 -4.68
N GLY A 122 -70.44 32.99 -5.33
CA GLY A 122 -70.20 34.33 -4.78
C GLY A 122 -69.43 34.37 -3.46
N LEU A 123 -68.56 33.38 -3.21
CA LEU A 123 -67.88 33.20 -1.91
C LEU A 123 -66.71 34.17 -1.74
N LEU A 124 -65.95 34.42 -2.80
CA LEU A 124 -64.84 35.37 -2.80
C LEU A 124 -65.33 36.78 -3.13
N PHE A 125 -66.13 36.91 -4.18
CA PHE A 125 -66.78 38.17 -4.53
C PHE A 125 -68.26 37.93 -4.82
N ARG A 126 -69.14 38.70 -4.18
CA ARG A 126 -70.57 38.69 -4.48
C ARG A 126 -70.86 39.38 -5.80
N GLU A 127 -70.15 40.48 -6.07
CA GLU A 127 -70.25 41.24 -7.31
C GLU A 127 -68.86 41.73 -7.74
N ILE A 128 -68.59 41.64 -9.04
CA ILE A 128 -67.41 42.20 -9.70
C ILE A 128 -67.93 43.02 -10.87
N THR A 129 -67.86 44.35 -10.74
CA THR A 129 -68.37 45.28 -11.77
C THR A 129 -67.36 46.38 -12.04
N MET A 130 -67.55 47.14 -13.12
CA MET A 130 -66.77 48.32 -13.41
C MET A 130 -66.83 49.38 -12.30
N ALA A 131 -67.86 49.37 -11.45
CA ALA A 131 -67.98 50.27 -10.30
C ALA A 131 -67.16 49.83 -9.08
N GLY A 132 -66.77 48.54 -8.95
CA GLY A 132 -66.06 48.07 -7.77
C GLY A 132 -66.20 46.58 -7.50
N PHE A 133 -65.85 46.18 -6.28
CA PHE A 133 -65.91 44.80 -5.80
C PHE A 133 -66.74 44.73 -4.52
N VAL A 134 -67.70 43.79 -4.47
CA VAL A 134 -68.38 43.44 -3.22
C VAL A 134 -67.76 42.14 -2.70
N ARG A 135 -67.01 42.24 -1.59
CA ARG A 135 -66.26 41.11 -1.02
C ARG A 135 -67.20 40.10 -0.37
N GLY A 136 -66.99 38.81 -0.65
CA GLY A 136 -67.68 37.69 -0.02
C GLY A 136 -67.02 37.25 1.30
N PRO A 137 -67.66 36.33 2.06
CA PRO A 137 -67.14 35.87 3.34
C PRO A 137 -65.79 35.14 3.23
N LEU A 138 -65.56 34.37 2.15
CA LEU A 138 -64.31 33.63 1.98
C LEU A 138 -63.13 34.57 1.67
N PHE A 139 -63.38 35.74 1.07
CA PHE A 139 -62.33 36.74 0.87
C PHE A 139 -61.74 37.23 2.20
N MET A 140 -62.59 37.43 3.21
CA MET A 140 -62.12 37.87 4.54
C MET A 140 -61.30 36.78 5.24
N VAL A 141 -61.74 35.52 5.14
CA VAL A 141 -60.99 34.37 5.66
C VAL A 141 -59.64 34.23 4.96
N HIS A 142 -59.61 34.28 3.63
CA HIS A 142 -58.37 34.25 2.85
C HIS A 142 -57.43 35.39 3.24
N THR A 143 -57.96 36.61 3.37
CA THR A 143 -57.18 37.77 3.81
C THR A 143 -56.57 37.49 5.20
N GLY A 144 -57.35 37.05 6.18
CA GLY A 144 -56.83 36.72 7.51
C GLY A 144 -55.71 35.66 7.49
N VAL A 145 -55.89 34.58 6.73
CA VAL A 145 -54.87 33.52 6.58
C VAL A 145 -53.59 34.05 5.90
N SER A 146 -53.72 34.85 4.84
CA SER A 146 -52.59 35.45 4.13
C SER A 146 -51.78 36.39 5.04
N TYR A 147 -52.45 37.18 5.88
CA TYR A 147 -51.79 38.04 6.87
C TYR A 147 -51.15 37.23 8.01
N LEU A 148 -51.67 36.06 8.36
CA LEU A 148 -51.04 35.17 9.33
C LEU A 148 -49.72 34.60 8.79
N PHE A 149 -49.68 34.16 7.52
CA PHE A 149 -48.43 33.73 6.88
C PHE A 149 -47.39 34.84 6.88
N LEU A 150 -47.80 36.06 6.54
CA LEU A 150 -46.93 37.22 6.59
C LEU A 150 -46.39 37.48 8.00
N LEU A 151 -47.27 37.59 9.00
CA LEU A 151 -46.87 37.93 10.36
C LEU A 151 -45.85 36.92 10.88
N THR A 152 -46.08 35.64 10.55
CA THR A 152 -45.14 34.55 10.85
C THR A 152 -43.79 34.78 10.17
N SER A 153 -43.77 35.13 8.89
CA SER A 153 -42.52 35.48 8.17
C SER A 153 -41.80 36.67 8.79
N ILE A 154 -42.50 37.75 9.12
CA ILE A 154 -41.91 38.94 9.74
C ILE A 154 -41.28 38.57 11.09
N VAL A 155 -42.01 37.84 11.94
CA VAL A 155 -41.51 37.42 13.26
C VAL A 155 -40.28 36.53 13.13
N LEU A 156 -40.25 35.60 12.16
CA LEU A 156 -39.10 34.73 11.92
C LEU A 156 -37.85 35.52 11.48
N VAL A 157 -38.00 36.43 10.51
CA VAL A 157 -36.88 37.26 10.04
C VAL A 157 -36.41 38.21 11.13
N ALA A 158 -37.34 38.82 11.87
CA ALA A 158 -36.99 39.75 12.94
C ALA A 158 -36.26 39.05 14.09
N ARG A 159 -36.70 37.84 14.49
CA ARG A 159 -35.96 37.00 15.45
C ARG A 159 -34.53 36.70 14.98
N LEU A 160 -34.33 36.43 13.69
CA LEU A 160 -32.99 36.21 13.12
C LEU A 160 -32.15 37.49 13.17
N PHE A 161 -32.75 38.65 12.84
CA PHE A 161 -32.09 39.95 12.85
C PHE A 161 -31.54 40.31 14.23
N TRP A 162 -32.30 40.06 15.30
CA TRP A 162 -31.85 40.34 16.66
C TRP A 162 -30.82 39.35 17.20
N ARG A 163 -30.79 38.10 16.71
CA ARG A 163 -29.87 37.06 17.19
C ARG A 163 -28.51 37.05 16.50
N SER A 164 -28.43 37.44 15.23
CA SER A 164 -27.18 37.38 14.47
C SER A 164 -26.50 38.75 14.38
N THR A 165 -25.23 38.84 14.76
CA THR A 165 -24.38 40.02 14.50
C THR A 165 -23.68 39.94 13.15
N ALA A 166 -23.39 38.72 12.67
CA ALA A 166 -22.62 38.47 11.46
C ALA A 166 -23.37 38.74 10.14
N TYR A 167 -24.72 38.76 10.16
CA TYR A 167 -25.56 38.91 8.94
C TYR A 167 -26.67 39.97 9.11
N ARG A 168 -26.39 41.05 9.85
CA ARG A 168 -27.41 42.07 10.18
C ARG A 168 -27.92 42.83 8.97
N LEU A 169 -27.04 43.19 8.03
CA LEU A 169 -27.43 43.95 6.83
C LEU A 169 -28.35 43.11 5.94
N GLU A 170 -28.00 41.86 5.71
CA GLU A 170 -28.72 40.91 4.85
C GLU A 170 -30.09 40.57 5.43
N THR A 171 -30.14 40.31 6.74
CA THR A 171 -31.39 40.03 7.43
C THR A 171 -32.28 41.28 7.53
N GLY A 172 -31.67 42.47 7.68
CA GLY A 172 -32.38 43.75 7.65
C GLY A 172 -33.01 44.05 6.29
N LEU A 173 -32.27 43.80 5.19
CA LEU A 173 -32.80 43.90 3.82
C LEU A 173 -33.97 42.93 3.62
N LEU A 174 -33.84 41.67 4.07
CA LEU A 174 -34.94 40.73 3.99
C LEU A 174 -36.17 41.19 4.80
N LEU A 175 -35.97 41.75 5.99
CA LEU A 175 -37.06 42.24 6.83
C LEU A 175 -37.82 43.38 6.14
N LEU A 176 -37.10 44.29 5.47
CA LEU A 176 -37.70 45.34 4.65
C LEU A 176 -38.48 44.74 3.47
N GLY A 177 -37.91 43.75 2.77
CA GLY A 177 -38.55 43.07 1.65
C GLY A 177 -39.85 42.34 2.04
N VAL A 178 -39.87 41.70 3.21
CA VAL A 178 -41.08 41.01 3.70
C VAL A 178 -42.09 41.98 4.28
N THR A 179 -41.71 43.15 4.80
CA THR A 179 -42.65 44.08 5.45
C THR A 179 -43.25 45.11 4.49
N TYR A 180 -42.45 45.65 3.57
CA TYR A 180 -42.82 46.79 2.74
C TYR A 180 -44.09 46.61 1.88
N PRO A 181 -44.26 45.49 1.12
CA PRO A 181 -45.44 45.31 0.27
C PRO A 181 -46.74 45.25 1.06
N PHE A 182 -46.66 44.75 2.29
CA PHE A 182 -47.83 44.49 3.11
C PHE A 182 -48.30 45.70 3.88
N VAL A 183 -47.40 46.62 4.24
CA VAL A 183 -47.81 47.94 4.71
C VAL A 183 -48.63 48.63 3.61
N GLY A 184 -48.16 48.58 2.36
CA GLY A 184 -48.91 49.08 1.21
C GLY A 184 -50.27 48.38 1.03
N ASN A 185 -50.30 47.05 1.09
CA ASN A 185 -51.54 46.27 0.96
C ASN A 185 -52.53 46.55 2.11
N LEU A 186 -52.05 46.70 3.34
CA LEU A 186 -52.90 46.98 4.51
C LEU A 186 -53.56 48.35 4.37
N LEU A 187 -52.81 49.37 3.96
CA LEU A 187 -53.34 50.71 3.70
C LEU A 187 -54.40 50.70 2.59
N PHE A 188 -54.20 49.87 1.56
CA PHE A 188 -55.17 49.67 0.47
C PHE A 188 -56.44 48.95 0.96
N VAL A 189 -56.29 47.84 1.69
CA VAL A 189 -57.43 47.05 2.21
C VAL A 189 -58.31 47.87 3.16
N LEU A 190 -57.68 48.74 3.97
CA LEU A 190 -58.34 49.65 4.91
C LEU A 190 -58.83 50.96 4.28
N GLN A 191 -58.58 51.18 2.97
CA GLN A 191 -58.95 52.39 2.24
C GLN A 191 -58.42 53.70 2.87
N ILE A 192 -57.24 53.65 3.51
CA ILE A 192 -56.64 54.80 4.20
C ILE A 192 -55.95 55.77 3.22
N VAL A 193 -55.48 55.27 2.08
CA VAL A 193 -54.72 56.05 1.08
C VAL A 193 -55.61 56.37 -0.13
N PRO A 194 -55.66 57.63 -0.61
CA PRO A 194 -56.54 58.05 -1.71
C PRO A 194 -56.01 57.66 -3.11
N LEU A 195 -55.26 56.55 -3.21
CA LEU A 195 -54.78 56.03 -4.48
C LEU A 195 -55.85 55.13 -5.10
N SER A 196 -56.17 55.33 -6.37
CA SER A 196 -57.09 54.45 -7.10
C SER A 196 -56.40 53.13 -7.48
N GLY A 197 -57.04 52.01 -7.13
CA GLY A 197 -56.62 50.65 -7.49
C GLY A 197 -55.59 50.01 -6.56
N ASP A 198 -55.34 48.71 -6.77
CA ASP A 198 -54.33 47.96 -6.02
C ASP A 198 -52.92 48.25 -6.57
N TRP A 199 -52.03 48.67 -5.67
CA TRP A 199 -50.61 48.95 -5.96
C TRP A 199 -49.67 47.95 -5.30
N THR A 200 -50.22 46.95 -4.61
CA THR A 200 -49.47 45.90 -3.94
C THR A 200 -48.49 45.15 -4.85
N PRO A 201 -48.84 44.80 -6.11
CA PRO A 201 -47.88 44.17 -7.03
C PRO A 201 -46.64 45.03 -7.29
N PHE A 202 -46.82 46.35 -7.42
CA PHE A 202 -45.72 47.28 -7.60
C PHE A 202 -44.82 47.33 -6.36
N ASN A 203 -45.41 47.35 -5.16
CA ASN A 203 -44.65 47.31 -3.92
C ASN A 203 -43.86 45.99 -3.76
N PHE A 204 -44.40 44.88 -4.26
CA PHE A 204 -43.69 43.61 -4.29
C PHE A 204 -42.41 43.66 -5.12
N VAL A 205 -42.37 44.45 -6.19
CA VAL A 205 -41.15 44.60 -7.00
C VAL A 205 -40.04 45.32 -6.24
N ILE A 206 -40.38 46.35 -5.48
CA ILE A 206 -39.43 47.01 -4.57
C ILE A 206 -38.92 46.02 -3.52
N ALA A 207 -39.81 45.19 -2.97
CA ALA A 207 -39.42 44.13 -2.06
C ALA A 207 -38.50 43.09 -2.69
N LEU A 208 -38.73 42.71 -3.96
CA LEU A 208 -37.87 41.76 -4.67
C LEU A 208 -36.43 42.27 -4.78
N VAL A 209 -36.20 43.58 -4.93
CA VAL A 209 -34.86 44.18 -4.90
C VAL A 209 -34.19 43.95 -3.53
N PHE A 210 -34.91 44.22 -2.44
CA PHE A 210 -34.39 44.01 -1.09
C PHE A 210 -34.08 42.52 -0.82
N VAL A 211 -35.00 41.62 -1.20
CA VAL A 211 -34.84 40.17 -1.04
C VAL A 211 -33.67 39.64 -1.89
N ALA A 212 -33.58 40.04 -3.15
CA ALA A 212 -32.51 39.61 -4.05
C ALA A 212 -31.13 40.10 -3.58
N THR A 213 -31.05 41.34 -3.14
CA THR A 213 -29.80 41.93 -2.61
C THR A 213 -29.38 41.22 -1.32
N GLY A 214 -30.31 41.00 -0.38
CA GLY A 214 -30.03 40.26 0.85
C GLY A 214 -29.59 38.81 0.57
N LEU A 215 -30.21 38.14 -0.41
CA LEU A 215 -29.86 36.79 -0.81
C LEU A 215 -28.45 36.71 -1.44
N TYR A 216 -28.08 37.68 -2.28
CA TYR A 216 -26.75 37.76 -2.89
C TYR A 216 -25.66 38.02 -1.83
N LEU A 217 -25.86 39.01 -0.96
CA LEU A 217 -24.92 39.35 0.11
C LEU A 217 -24.73 38.20 1.11
N SER A 218 -25.79 37.44 1.41
CA SER A 218 -25.75 36.36 2.40
C SER A 218 -24.83 35.19 2.05
N GLY A 219 -24.33 35.12 0.81
CA GLY A 219 -23.49 34.01 0.36
C GLY A 219 -24.19 32.64 0.32
N LYS A 220 -25.48 32.52 0.68
CA LYS A 220 -26.27 31.28 0.61
C LYS A 220 -26.39 30.72 -0.83
N LEU A 221 -26.06 31.55 -1.81
CA LEU A 221 -25.97 31.17 -3.21
C LEU A 221 -24.56 30.71 -3.65
N ASN A 222 -23.50 30.92 -2.85
CA ASN A 222 -22.10 30.54 -3.15
C ASN A 222 -21.57 29.44 -2.21
N ILE A 223 -20.85 28.46 -2.75
CA ILE A 223 -20.33 27.29 -2.01
C ILE A 223 -19.05 27.64 -1.20
N VAL A 224 -18.32 28.68 -1.61
CA VAL A 224 -16.97 28.99 -1.13
C VAL A 224 -16.87 29.19 0.40
N PRO A 225 -17.76 29.93 1.09
CA PRO A 225 -17.65 30.10 2.55
C PRO A 225 -17.91 28.81 3.33
N MET A 226 -18.81 27.96 2.82
CA MET A 226 -19.09 26.65 3.40
C MET A 226 -17.92 25.69 3.19
N ALA A 227 -17.34 25.70 1.99
CA ALA A 227 -16.15 24.91 1.68
C ALA A 227 -14.95 25.32 2.54
N ARG A 228 -14.72 26.63 2.77
CA ARG A 228 -13.63 27.11 3.64
C ARG A 228 -13.75 26.59 5.08
N ARG A 229 -14.97 26.63 5.66
CA ARG A 229 -15.21 26.07 7.00
C ARG A 229 -15.06 24.55 7.00
N ALA A 230 -15.70 23.86 6.06
CA ALA A 230 -15.61 22.40 5.97
C ALA A 230 -14.16 21.91 5.79
N VAL A 231 -13.34 22.62 5.00
CA VAL A 231 -11.92 22.29 4.83
C VAL A 231 -11.17 22.48 6.15
N LEU A 232 -11.32 23.63 6.82
CA LEU A 232 -10.64 23.89 8.10
C LEU A 232 -11.06 22.92 9.21
N ASP A 233 -12.33 22.52 9.24
CA ASP A 233 -12.89 21.57 10.20
C ASP A 233 -12.52 20.12 9.86
N SER A 234 -12.25 19.80 8.59
CA SER A 234 -11.78 18.48 8.15
C SER A 234 -10.30 18.23 8.36
N LEU A 235 -9.50 19.28 8.62
CA LEU A 235 -8.08 19.13 8.92
C LEU A 235 -7.91 18.44 10.27
N GLU A 236 -7.16 17.34 10.27
CA GLU A 236 -6.77 16.62 11.49
C GLU A 236 -5.63 17.33 12.24
N ASP A 237 -4.78 18.07 11.52
CA ASP A 237 -3.73 18.91 12.12
C ASP A 237 -4.37 20.01 13.00
N LEU A 238 -3.72 20.36 14.10
CA LEU A 238 -4.21 21.37 15.04
C LEU A 238 -3.92 22.75 14.44
N LEU A 239 -4.97 23.54 14.18
CA LEU A 239 -4.83 24.88 13.63
C LEU A 239 -5.24 25.92 14.68
N ILE A 240 -4.32 26.83 14.97
CA ILE A 240 -4.46 27.90 15.95
C ILE A 240 -4.22 29.24 15.26
N LEU A 241 -5.20 30.12 15.32
CA LEU A 241 -5.12 31.49 14.85
C LEU A 241 -4.98 32.42 16.04
N VAL A 242 -3.97 33.28 16.03
CA VAL A 242 -3.76 34.31 17.06
C VAL A 242 -3.70 35.71 16.46
N ASP A 243 -4.01 36.72 17.26
CA ASP A 243 -3.81 38.13 16.92
C ASP A 243 -2.33 38.55 17.05
N GLU A 244 -2.05 39.81 16.75
CA GLU A 244 -0.72 40.44 16.88
C GLU A 244 -0.17 40.38 18.32
N GLN A 245 -1.05 40.31 19.32
CA GLN A 245 -0.69 40.25 20.74
C GLN A 245 -0.52 38.80 21.24
N GLY A 246 -0.72 37.80 20.37
CA GLY A 246 -0.59 36.37 20.71
C GLY A 246 -1.82 35.78 21.41
N MET A 247 -2.97 36.44 21.32
CA MET A 247 -4.25 35.94 21.84
C MET A 247 -4.94 35.08 20.81
N VAL A 248 -5.46 33.93 21.23
CA VAL A 248 -6.17 32.98 20.37
C VAL A 248 -7.49 33.58 19.88
N ILE A 249 -7.54 33.87 18.59
CA ILE A 249 -8.75 34.32 17.87
C ILE A 249 -9.63 33.11 17.54
N SER A 250 -9.01 32.03 17.03
CA SER A 250 -9.75 30.87 16.52
C SER A 250 -8.95 29.59 16.61
N LEU A 251 -9.67 28.48 16.78
CA LEU A 251 -9.17 27.11 16.76
C LEU A 251 -10.00 26.31 15.76
N ASN A 252 -9.41 25.33 15.07
CA ASN A 252 -10.21 24.31 14.37
C ASN A 252 -10.73 23.25 15.36
N ASP A 253 -11.60 22.36 14.87
CA ASP A 253 -12.20 21.31 15.71
C ASP A 253 -11.18 20.28 16.22
N ALA A 254 -10.12 20.01 15.46
CA ALA A 254 -9.02 19.17 15.91
C ALA A 254 -8.32 19.80 17.13
N ALA A 255 -7.91 21.07 17.03
CA ALA A 255 -7.30 21.81 18.14
C ALA A 255 -8.20 21.89 19.37
N ARG A 256 -9.50 22.17 19.19
CA ARG A 256 -10.46 22.19 20.31
C ARG A 256 -10.52 20.86 21.06
N ARG A 257 -10.63 19.74 20.33
CA ARG A 257 -10.69 18.40 20.93
C ARG A 257 -9.38 18.05 21.64
N ALA A 258 -8.26 18.30 20.99
CA ALA A 258 -6.94 17.98 21.50
C ALA A 258 -6.62 18.75 22.81
N PHE A 259 -7.02 20.01 22.91
CA PHE A 259 -6.83 20.83 24.12
C PHE A 259 -8.03 20.79 25.10
N GLY A 260 -9.06 19.97 24.84
CA GLY A 260 -10.22 19.83 25.74
C GLY A 260 -11.10 21.08 25.85
N ILE A 261 -11.15 21.93 24.83
CA ILE A 261 -11.87 23.21 24.84
C ILE A 261 -13.30 23.03 24.30
N PRO A 262 -14.36 23.33 25.08
CA PRO A 262 -15.74 23.19 24.63
C PRO A 262 -16.09 24.12 23.47
N ALA A 263 -16.96 23.65 22.56
CA ALA A 263 -17.48 24.46 21.46
C ALA A 263 -18.31 25.64 21.97
N GLY A 264 -18.06 26.85 21.44
CA GLY A 264 -18.79 28.08 21.80
C GLY A 264 -18.15 28.91 22.91
N THR A 265 -17.04 28.45 23.51
CA THR A 265 -16.29 29.23 24.50
C THR A 265 -15.41 30.27 23.80
N SER A 266 -15.77 31.56 23.83
CA SER A 266 -15.05 32.66 23.16
C SER A 266 -14.23 33.52 24.12
N HIS A 267 -13.57 32.91 25.11
CA HIS A 267 -12.69 33.67 25.99
C HIS A 267 -11.34 33.89 25.30
N PRO A 268 -10.90 35.15 25.12
CA PRO A 268 -9.55 35.46 24.67
C PRO A 268 -8.57 34.82 25.66
N ARG A 269 -7.68 33.97 25.16
CA ARG A 269 -6.62 33.34 25.96
C ARG A 269 -5.29 33.50 25.23
N PRO A 270 -4.18 33.72 25.94
CA PRO A 270 -2.86 33.71 25.32
C PRO A 270 -2.53 32.31 24.80
N ILE A 271 -1.78 32.23 23.70
CA ILE A 271 -1.31 30.94 23.14
C ILE A 271 -0.46 30.12 24.12
N GLN A 272 0.18 30.79 25.09
CA GLN A 272 0.97 30.20 26.16
C GLN A 272 0.13 29.30 27.08
N ASP A 273 -1.17 29.54 27.21
CA ASP A 273 -2.06 28.67 27.98
C ASP A 273 -2.29 27.31 27.27
N LEU A 274 -2.08 27.25 25.96
CA LEU A 274 -2.24 26.02 25.16
C LEU A 274 -0.93 25.26 24.97
N LEU A 275 0.16 25.99 24.70
CA LEU A 275 1.46 25.40 24.35
C LEU A 275 2.48 25.46 25.50
N GLY A 276 2.14 26.09 26.63
CA GLY A 276 3.01 26.23 27.79
C GLY A 276 4.33 26.94 27.46
N ALA A 277 5.42 26.46 28.06
CA ALA A 277 6.78 26.95 27.78
C ALA A 277 7.26 26.67 26.35
N ALA A 278 6.54 25.81 25.62
CA ALA A 278 6.83 25.45 24.23
C ALA A 278 6.17 26.43 23.24
N ALA A 279 5.41 27.42 23.73
CA ALA A 279 4.81 28.45 22.90
C ALA A 279 5.91 29.26 22.18
N PRO A 280 5.80 29.47 20.85
CA PRO A 280 6.72 30.35 20.15
C PRO A 280 6.64 31.77 20.71
N ALA A 281 7.79 32.44 20.81
CA ALA A 281 7.84 33.84 21.22
C ALA A 281 7.01 34.71 20.25
N PRO A 282 6.33 35.77 20.73
CA PRO A 282 5.61 36.69 19.85
C PRO A 282 6.60 37.32 18.87
N LEU A 283 6.37 37.09 17.58
CA LEU A 283 7.15 37.69 16.49
C LEU A 283 6.89 39.20 16.46
N HIS A 284 7.93 40.00 16.23
CA HIS A 284 7.78 41.45 16.09
C HIS A 284 7.44 41.85 14.64
N ALA A 285 6.72 42.96 14.48
CA ALA A 285 6.36 43.50 13.18
C ALA A 285 7.62 43.71 12.30
N GLY A 286 7.68 43.01 11.16
CA GLY A 286 8.80 43.04 10.22
C GLY A 286 9.54 41.71 10.01
N GLU A 287 9.32 40.68 10.85
CA GLU A 287 9.94 39.37 10.67
C GLU A 287 9.10 38.45 9.76
N THR A 288 9.49 38.36 8.49
CA THR A 288 8.92 37.39 7.53
C THR A 288 9.54 36.01 7.75
N ARG A 289 9.26 35.38 8.89
CA ARG A 289 9.80 34.03 9.19
C ARG A 289 8.67 33.03 9.37
N THR A 290 8.70 31.99 8.55
CA THR A 290 8.05 30.72 8.86
C THR A 290 8.73 30.14 10.11
N ILE A 291 8.00 29.96 11.19
CA ILE A 291 8.51 29.29 12.39
C ILE A 291 8.34 27.79 12.18
N THR A 292 9.39 27.02 12.41
CA THR A 292 9.30 25.55 12.48
C THR A 292 9.94 25.07 13.76
N ALA A 293 9.23 24.28 14.56
CA ALA A 293 9.74 23.75 15.82
C ALA A 293 9.12 22.38 16.13
N GLU A 294 9.90 21.51 16.76
CA GLU A 294 9.38 20.26 17.32
C GLU A 294 9.02 20.50 18.79
N LEU A 295 7.77 20.23 19.16
CA LEU A 295 7.23 20.47 20.48
C LEU A 295 6.82 19.15 21.12
N MET A 296 7.12 18.99 22.40
CA MET A 296 6.60 17.88 23.20
C MET A 296 5.57 18.46 24.17
N LEU A 297 4.30 18.13 23.94
CA LEU A 297 3.19 18.64 24.71
C LEU A 297 2.60 17.53 25.58
N SER A 298 2.23 17.89 26.81
CA SER A 298 1.41 17.02 27.67
C SER A 298 -0.05 17.28 27.34
N MET A 299 -0.72 16.27 26.81
CA MET A 299 -2.12 16.34 26.43
C MET A 299 -3.02 16.26 27.68
N PRO A 300 -4.28 16.73 27.62
CA PRO A 300 -5.20 16.71 28.76
C PRO A 300 -5.49 15.32 29.34
N ASP A 301 -5.27 14.26 28.55
CA ASP A 301 -5.37 12.85 28.96
C ASP A 301 -4.14 12.34 29.74
N GLY A 302 -3.12 13.19 29.92
CA GLY A 302 -1.87 12.88 30.61
C GLY A 302 -0.80 12.24 29.72
N GLN A 303 -1.07 12.00 28.43
CA GLN A 303 -0.07 11.45 27.51
C GLN A 303 0.83 12.55 26.92
N ALA A 304 2.11 12.25 26.75
CA ALA A 304 3.02 13.12 26.04
C ALA A 304 2.94 12.84 24.53
N ALA A 305 2.69 13.88 23.74
CA ALA A 305 2.66 13.81 22.28
C ALA A 305 3.69 14.78 21.68
N THR A 306 4.33 14.35 20.60
CA THR A 306 5.31 15.12 19.84
C THR A 306 4.63 15.74 18.62
N PHE A 307 4.71 17.06 18.50
CA PHE A 307 4.14 17.82 17.41
C PHE A 307 5.23 18.53 16.59
N ASP A 308 5.06 18.55 15.27
CA ASP A 308 5.78 19.45 14.37
C ASP A 308 4.95 20.73 14.20
N LEU A 309 5.43 21.84 14.75
CA LEU A 309 4.81 23.16 14.68
C LEU A 309 5.31 23.90 13.44
N ARG A 310 4.38 24.47 12.67
CA ARG A 310 4.63 25.46 11.62
C ARG A 310 3.83 26.72 11.85
N GLY A 311 4.51 27.85 12.02
CA GLY A 311 3.91 29.18 12.16
C GLY A 311 4.08 30.01 10.91
N SER A 312 3.07 30.79 10.53
CA SER A 312 3.13 31.77 9.43
C SER A 312 2.36 33.04 9.78
N ALA A 313 2.92 34.20 9.43
CA ALA A 313 2.31 35.50 9.65
C ALA A 313 1.17 35.78 8.66
N LEU A 314 0.08 36.37 9.16
CA LEU A 314 -1.05 36.88 8.37
C LEU A 314 -0.88 38.38 8.17
N HIS A 315 -0.93 38.83 6.93
CA HIS A 315 -0.86 40.24 6.55
C HIS A 315 -2.14 40.68 5.84
N ASP A 316 -2.51 41.95 6.00
CA ASP A 316 -3.59 42.62 5.27
C ASP A 316 -3.16 43.01 3.85
N VAL A 317 -4.10 43.48 3.02
CA VAL A 317 -3.91 43.95 1.64
C VAL A 317 -2.92 45.13 1.56
N THR A 318 -2.72 45.86 2.65
CA THR A 318 -1.73 46.94 2.79
C THR A 318 -0.43 46.50 3.47
N ASP A 319 -0.17 45.18 3.55
CA ASP A 319 1.01 44.56 4.16
C ASP A 319 1.18 44.81 5.68
N GLY A 320 0.08 45.15 6.36
CA GLY A 320 0.04 45.26 7.82
C GLY A 320 -0.13 43.87 8.45
N LEU A 321 0.73 43.51 9.41
CA LEU A 321 0.57 42.29 10.20
C LEU A 321 -0.78 42.30 10.93
N GLN A 322 -1.56 41.23 10.81
CA GLN A 322 -2.88 41.05 11.45
C GLN A 322 -2.87 39.92 12.49
N GLY A 323 -1.85 39.06 12.49
CA GLY A 323 -1.73 37.93 13.42
C GLY A 323 -0.92 36.77 12.86
N TYR A 324 -1.08 35.58 13.45
CA TYR A 324 -0.33 34.37 13.07
C TYR A 324 -1.21 33.13 12.99
N VAL A 325 -0.89 32.24 12.06
CA VAL A 325 -1.44 30.88 11.97
C VAL A 325 -0.38 29.89 12.39
N TYR A 326 -0.69 29.06 13.39
CA TYR A 326 0.11 27.91 13.77
C TYR A 326 -0.61 26.62 13.38
N LEU A 327 0.13 25.74 12.73
CA LEU A 327 -0.26 24.38 12.39
C LEU A 327 0.60 23.43 13.21
N LEU A 328 -0.01 22.55 14.02
CA LEU A 328 0.70 21.52 14.76
C LEU A 328 0.26 20.15 14.24
N ARG A 329 1.24 19.39 13.76
CA ARG A 329 1.03 18.03 13.24
C ARG A 329 1.55 17.01 14.23
N ASP A 330 0.72 16.05 14.63
CA ASP A 330 1.15 14.95 15.49
C ASP A 330 2.12 14.04 14.73
N VAL A 331 3.34 13.89 15.25
CA VAL A 331 4.40 13.04 14.69
C VAL A 331 4.87 11.98 15.69
N THR A 332 4.13 11.79 16.79
CA THR A 332 4.48 10.86 17.88
C THR A 332 4.70 9.44 17.37
N GLY A 333 3.72 8.90 16.66
CA GLY A 333 3.79 7.53 16.11
C GLY A 333 4.93 7.35 15.11
N ARG A 334 5.17 8.36 14.26
CA ARG A 334 6.29 8.34 13.29
C ARG A 334 7.64 8.31 14.00
N LYS A 335 7.84 9.14 15.03
CA LYS A 335 9.09 9.20 15.79
C LYS A 335 9.37 7.93 16.57
N GLN A 336 8.33 7.32 17.18
CA GLN A 336 8.45 6.03 17.85
C GLN A 336 8.85 4.92 16.88
N ALA A 337 8.23 4.87 15.69
CA ALA A 337 8.59 3.91 14.66
C ALA A 337 10.03 4.09 14.14
N GLU A 338 10.46 5.34 13.91
CA GLU A 338 11.84 5.65 13.51
C GLU A 338 12.86 5.23 14.58
N ALA A 339 12.56 5.44 15.86
CA ALA A 339 13.42 5.02 16.97
C ALA A 339 13.52 3.48 17.06
N ALA A 340 12.39 2.78 16.97
CA ALA A 340 12.34 1.32 16.98
C ALA A 340 13.15 0.72 15.81
N LEU A 341 12.98 1.26 14.59
CA LEU A 341 13.70 0.80 13.42
C LEU A 341 15.22 1.02 13.54
N ARG A 342 15.64 2.16 14.12
CA ARG A 342 17.07 2.42 14.39
C ARG A 342 17.65 1.40 15.36
N GLN A 343 16.92 1.05 16.41
CA GLN A 343 17.35 0.07 17.39
C GLN A 343 17.45 -1.34 16.78
N GLU A 344 16.45 -1.75 16.00
CA GLU A 344 16.46 -3.04 15.31
C GLU A 344 17.62 -3.15 14.33
N ARG A 345 17.88 -2.09 13.56
CA ARG A 345 19.01 -2.03 12.62
C ARG A 345 20.35 -2.16 13.34
N GLN A 346 20.55 -1.43 14.45
CA GLN A 346 21.77 -1.53 15.25
C GLN A 346 21.98 -2.95 15.80
N HIS A 347 20.90 -3.59 16.25
CA HIS A 347 20.96 -4.97 16.73
C HIS A 347 21.33 -5.96 15.61
N ALA A 348 20.72 -5.81 14.44
CA ALA A 348 21.01 -6.64 13.27
C ALA A 348 22.46 -6.48 12.78
N GLU A 349 22.98 -5.24 12.75
CA GLU A 349 24.37 -4.95 12.38
C GLU A 349 25.36 -5.59 13.36
N ALA A 350 25.10 -5.53 14.67
CA ALA A 350 25.93 -6.19 15.68
C ALA A 350 25.94 -7.73 15.51
N LEU A 351 24.76 -8.32 15.31
CA LEU A 351 24.63 -9.76 15.13
C LEU A 351 25.34 -10.24 13.84
N ALA A 352 25.25 -9.47 12.76
CA ALA A 352 25.93 -9.78 11.50
C ALA A 352 27.47 -9.77 11.65
N GLU A 353 28.01 -8.84 12.44
CA GLU A 353 29.44 -8.78 12.74
C GLU A 353 29.90 -10.00 13.56
N ASP A 354 29.13 -10.39 14.57
CA ASP A 354 29.42 -11.58 15.38
C ASP A 354 29.40 -12.86 14.52
N TYR A 355 28.40 -12.99 13.64
CA TYR A 355 28.33 -14.10 12.68
C TYR A 355 29.53 -14.12 11.74
N ARG A 356 29.95 -12.97 11.23
CA ARG A 356 31.12 -12.87 10.34
C ARG A 356 32.39 -13.33 11.06
N ARG A 357 32.61 -12.90 12.30
CA ARG A 357 33.77 -13.31 13.09
C ARG A 357 33.78 -14.80 13.36
N ALA A 358 32.64 -15.37 13.80
CA ALA A 358 32.53 -16.80 14.05
C ALA A 358 32.78 -17.64 12.78
N ARG A 359 32.29 -17.17 11.62
CA ARG A 359 32.56 -17.80 10.32
C ARG A 359 34.05 -17.76 9.97
N ASP A 360 34.68 -16.60 10.10
CA ASP A 360 36.10 -16.44 9.74
C ASP A 360 37.01 -17.26 10.65
N GLU A 361 36.68 -17.39 11.95
CA GLU A 361 37.39 -18.27 12.88
C GLU A 361 37.23 -19.76 12.50
N ALA A 362 36.02 -20.19 12.14
CA ALA A 362 35.77 -21.56 11.70
C ALA A 362 36.55 -21.90 10.42
N LEU A 363 36.58 -20.98 9.44
CA LEU A 363 37.34 -21.17 8.20
C LEU A 363 38.85 -21.28 8.46
N ARG A 364 39.40 -20.40 9.31
CA ARG A 364 40.83 -20.48 9.69
C ARG A 364 41.17 -21.77 10.41
N ALA A 365 40.28 -22.27 11.27
CA ALA A 365 40.49 -23.53 11.97
C ALA A 365 40.51 -24.72 10.99
N ASP A 366 39.65 -24.71 9.97
CA ASP A 366 39.60 -25.75 8.94
C ASP A 366 40.84 -25.75 8.02
N GLU A 367 41.29 -24.55 7.63
CA GLU A 367 42.55 -24.37 6.88
C GLU A 367 43.75 -24.88 7.67
N ALA A 368 43.87 -24.48 8.95
CA ALA A 368 44.96 -24.92 9.82
C ALA A 368 44.96 -26.45 10.04
N LYS A 369 43.77 -27.07 10.15
CA LYS A 369 43.63 -28.53 10.23
C LYS A 369 44.15 -29.21 8.97
N SER A 370 43.79 -28.68 7.80
CA SER A 370 44.21 -29.22 6.50
C SER A 370 45.72 -29.13 6.30
N GLU A 371 46.33 -27.98 6.63
CA GLU A 371 47.78 -27.77 6.55
C GLU A 371 48.53 -28.72 7.50
N LEU A 372 48.05 -28.87 8.74
CA LEU A 372 48.65 -29.76 9.73
C LEU A 372 48.66 -31.22 9.22
N LEU A 373 47.54 -31.71 8.69
CA LEU A 373 47.43 -33.07 8.17
C LEU A 373 48.38 -33.29 6.98
N ALA A 374 48.41 -32.35 6.03
CA ALA A 374 49.33 -32.41 4.89
C ALA A 374 50.80 -32.46 5.34
N ARG A 375 51.18 -31.66 6.34
CA ARG A 375 52.53 -31.66 6.89
C ARG A 375 52.88 -32.97 7.58
N VAL A 376 52.00 -33.49 8.44
CA VAL A 376 52.21 -34.76 9.14
C VAL A 376 52.41 -35.91 8.15
N SER A 377 51.67 -35.92 7.03
CA SER A 377 51.89 -36.89 5.94
C SER A 377 53.33 -36.93 5.45
N HIS A 378 53.85 -35.77 5.08
CA HIS A 378 55.15 -35.64 4.44
C HIS A 378 56.27 -36.08 5.41
N GLU A 379 56.12 -35.69 6.67
CA GLU A 379 57.03 -36.04 7.76
C GLU A 379 56.98 -37.54 8.12
N LEU A 380 55.85 -38.24 7.87
CA LEU A 380 55.77 -39.70 8.04
C LEU A 380 56.28 -40.47 6.82
N ARG A 381 56.02 -39.97 5.61
CA ARG A 381 56.44 -40.63 4.35
C ARG A 381 57.96 -40.71 4.22
N THR A 382 58.66 -39.64 4.58
CA THR A 382 60.13 -39.54 4.42
C THR A 382 60.90 -40.61 5.21
N PRO A 383 60.72 -40.76 6.53
CA PRO A 383 61.44 -41.79 7.29
C PRO A 383 60.98 -43.21 6.92
N LEU A 384 59.71 -43.39 6.55
CA LEU A 384 59.19 -44.69 6.15
C LEU A 384 59.77 -45.14 4.80
N GLY A 385 59.87 -44.24 3.83
CA GLY A 385 60.55 -44.50 2.56
C GLY A 385 62.02 -44.88 2.75
N ALA A 386 62.71 -44.26 3.71
CA ALA A 386 64.07 -44.66 4.06
C ALA A 386 64.14 -46.08 4.66
N ILE A 387 63.23 -46.43 5.57
CA ILE A 387 63.14 -47.78 6.16
C ILE A 387 62.91 -48.84 5.06
N LEU A 388 61.97 -48.57 4.15
CA LEU A 388 61.66 -49.45 3.02
C LEU A 388 62.84 -49.60 2.06
N GLY A 389 63.49 -48.49 1.70
CA GLY A 389 64.67 -48.52 0.81
C GLY A 389 65.83 -49.33 1.40
N TYR A 390 66.10 -49.23 2.71
CA TYR A 390 67.10 -50.08 3.37
C TYR A 390 66.67 -51.55 3.42
N ALA A 391 65.39 -51.83 3.68
CA ALA A 391 64.87 -53.19 3.70
C ALA A 391 64.97 -53.86 2.32
N GLU A 392 64.66 -53.11 1.25
CA GLU A 392 64.77 -53.56 -0.14
C GLU A 392 66.24 -53.78 -0.55
N THR A 393 67.14 -52.86 -0.18
CA THR A 393 68.57 -53.01 -0.46
C THR A 393 69.19 -54.22 0.26
N LEU A 394 68.76 -54.49 1.50
CA LEU A 394 69.14 -55.70 2.23
C LEU A 394 68.54 -56.96 1.60
N GLY A 395 67.27 -56.93 1.19
CA GLY A 395 66.56 -58.06 0.59
C GLY A 395 67.11 -58.46 -0.78
N GLY A 396 67.53 -57.47 -1.58
CA GLY A 396 68.17 -57.65 -2.88
C GLY A 396 69.63 -58.11 -2.81
N GLY A 397 70.20 -58.26 -1.61
CA GLY A 397 71.57 -58.75 -1.40
C GLY A 397 72.67 -57.73 -1.72
N LEU A 398 72.33 -56.46 -1.96
CA LEU A 398 73.27 -55.38 -2.31
C LEU A 398 74.23 -55.02 -1.16
N ILE A 399 73.84 -55.29 0.10
CA ILE A 399 74.65 -55.05 1.30
C ILE A 399 75.17 -56.37 1.91
N GLY A 400 75.05 -57.49 1.19
CA GLY A 400 75.56 -58.80 1.59
C GLY A 400 74.49 -59.91 1.57
N PRO A 401 74.90 -61.18 1.74
CA PRO A 401 73.98 -62.32 1.67
C PRO A 401 73.03 -62.36 2.86
N VAL A 402 71.74 -62.55 2.58
CA VAL A 402 70.67 -62.70 3.59
C VAL A 402 70.26 -64.16 3.71
N ASN A 403 70.12 -64.66 4.94
CA ASN A 403 69.57 -65.99 5.16
C ASN A 403 68.03 -65.98 5.06
N GLU A 404 67.41 -67.16 4.91
CA GLU A 404 65.94 -67.26 4.75
C GLU A 404 65.13 -66.60 5.87
N LYS A 405 65.62 -66.65 7.13
CA LYS A 405 64.90 -66.05 8.26
C LYS A 405 64.93 -64.52 8.17
N GLN A 406 66.05 -63.95 7.71
CA GLN A 406 66.18 -62.52 7.44
C GLN A 406 65.36 -62.10 6.23
N ALA A 407 65.36 -62.89 5.15
CA ALA A 407 64.53 -62.62 3.97
C ALA A 407 63.04 -62.54 4.32
N ARG A 408 62.52 -63.51 5.11
CA ARG A 408 61.13 -63.48 5.62
C ARG A 408 60.85 -62.26 6.51
N ALA A 409 61.82 -61.83 7.32
CA ALA A 409 61.66 -60.65 8.17
C ALA A 409 61.64 -59.35 7.35
N LEU A 410 62.51 -59.22 6.34
CA LEU A 410 62.57 -58.08 5.44
C LEU A 410 61.29 -57.97 4.61
N GLN A 411 60.78 -59.08 4.07
CA GLN A 411 59.51 -59.10 3.36
C GLN A 411 58.34 -58.62 4.24
N ARG A 412 58.33 -58.98 5.53
CA ARG A 412 57.33 -58.47 6.49
C ARG A 412 57.50 -56.99 6.79
N ILE A 413 58.73 -56.47 6.88
CA ILE A 413 58.99 -55.04 7.07
C ILE A 413 58.50 -54.26 5.86
N MET A 414 58.79 -54.75 4.65
CA MET A 414 58.35 -54.12 3.40
C MET A 414 56.82 -54.08 3.33
N SER A 415 56.16 -55.23 3.47
CA SER A 415 54.70 -55.32 3.49
C SER A 415 54.05 -54.38 4.52
N ASN A 416 54.54 -54.37 5.77
CA ASN A 416 53.97 -53.49 6.80
C ASN A 416 54.22 -52.00 6.52
N GLY A 417 55.35 -51.65 5.90
CA GLY A 417 55.67 -50.26 5.56
C GLY A 417 54.83 -49.75 4.39
N ASP A 418 54.59 -50.61 3.39
CA ASP A 418 53.68 -50.31 2.28
C ASP A 418 52.24 -50.14 2.78
N ASP A 419 51.78 -51.02 3.68
CA ASP A 419 50.46 -50.92 4.33
C ASP A 419 50.31 -49.59 5.11
N LEU A 420 51.35 -49.17 5.82
CA LEU A 420 51.34 -47.92 6.57
C LEU A 420 51.36 -46.68 5.66
N LEU A 421 52.14 -46.71 4.57
CA LEU A 421 52.12 -45.65 3.56
C LEU A 421 50.75 -45.52 2.91
N TYR A 422 50.13 -46.65 2.56
CA TYR A 422 48.78 -46.69 2.03
C TYR A 422 47.78 -46.07 2.99
N LEU A 423 47.78 -46.48 4.26
CA LEU A 423 46.92 -45.94 5.31
C LEU A 423 47.09 -44.43 5.49
N VAL A 424 48.33 -43.95 5.57
CA VAL A 424 48.60 -42.52 5.73
C VAL A 424 48.02 -41.75 4.54
N ASN A 425 48.23 -42.23 3.31
CA ASN A 425 47.68 -41.60 2.12
C ASN A 425 46.14 -41.62 2.10
N GLU A 426 45.49 -42.73 2.45
CA GLU A 426 44.03 -42.80 2.51
C GLU A 426 43.42 -41.81 3.51
N ILE A 427 44.00 -41.67 4.72
CA ILE A 427 43.51 -40.71 5.73
C ILE A 427 43.61 -39.27 5.21
N LEU A 428 44.66 -38.97 4.45
CA LEU A 428 44.87 -37.63 3.92
C LEU A 428 43.97 -37.34 2.74
N ASP A 429 43.80 -38.30 1.84
CA ASP A 429 42.85 -38.16 0.76
C ASP A 429 41.45 -37.98 1.32
N GLU A 430 41.06 -38.75 2.34
CA GLU A 430 39.78 -38.56 3.05
C GLU A 430 39.67 -37.16 3.68
N ALA A 431 40.72 -36.68 4.34
CA ALA A 431 40.73 -35.35 4.97
C ALA A 431 40.67 -34.21 3.93
N GLN A 432 41.41 -34.31 2.84
CA GLN A 432 41.44 -33.35 1.74
C GLN A 432 40.13 -33.37 0.96
N LEU A 433 39.57 -34.56 0.68
CA LEU A 433 38.31 -34.70 -0.03
C LEU A 433 37.09 -34.34 0.83
N SER A 434 37.26 -34.16 2.14
CA SER A 434 36.20 -33.68 3.04
C SER A 434 36.14 -32.16 3.16
N SER A 435 37.20 -31.44 2.80
CA SER A 435 37.16 -29.97 2.75
C SER A 435 36.72 -29.50 1.37
N ASP A 436 35.87 -28.48 1.29
CA ASP A 436 35.40 -27.89 0.01
C ASP A 436 36.53 -27.22 -0.82
N GLN A 437 37.78 -27.31 -0.37
CA GLN A 437 38.92 -26.61 -0.95
C GLN A 437 39.65 -27.38 -2.06
N VAL A 438 39.46 -28.70 -2.18
CA VAL A 438 40.15 -29.48 -3.24
C VAL A 438 39.44 -29.30 -4.57
N ARG A 439 40.13 -28.61 -5.49
CA ARG A 439 39.70 -28.43 -6.88
C ARG A 439 40.10 -29.65 -7.70
N MET A 440 39.17 -30.17 -8.51
CA MET A 440 39.45 -31.19 -9.52
C MET A 440 40.22 -30.56 -10.68
N SER A 441 41.26 -31.24 -11.19
CA SER A 441 41.87 -30.84 -12.46
C SER A 441 40.90 -31.15 -13.61
N ASN A 442 40.90 -30.31 -14.65
CA ASN A 442 40.14 -30.56 -15.87
C ASN A 442 41.09 -30.46 -17.05
N GLU A 443 41.70 -31.59 -17.41
CA GLU A 443 42.63 -31.71 -18.52
C GLU A 443 42.23 -32.82 -19.50
N PRO A 444 42.54 -32.70 -20.80
CA PRO A 444 42.31 -33.77 -21.77
C PRO A 444 43.21 -34.98 -21.50
N PHE A 445 42.64 -36.17 -21.35
CA PHE A 445 43.39 -37.42 -21.18
C PHE A 445 42.74 -38.60 -21.92
N ASN A 446 43.51 -39.66 -22.17
CA ASN A 446 43.02 -40.89 -22.79
C ASN A 446 42.58 -41.90 -21.70
N PRO A 447 41.29 -42.27 -21.60
CA PRO A 447 40.81 -43.25 -20.62
C PRO A 447 41.47 -44.63 -20.72
N VAL A 448 41.82 -45.05 -21.95
CA VAL A 448 42.48 -46.35 -22.19
C VAL A 448 43.85 -46.39 -21.54
N ALA A 449 44.59 -45.27 -21.53
CA ALA A 449 45.90 -45.20 -20.89
C ALA A 449 45.80 -45.38 -19.37
N ILE A 450 44.73 -44.90 -18.73
CA ILE A 450 44.47 -45.14 -17.31
C ILE A 450 44.21 -46.62 -17.06
N LEU A 451 43.35 -47.24 -17.87
CA LEU A 451 43.07 -48.68 -17.77
C LEU A 451 44.36 -49.50 -17.91
N GLU A 452 45.15 -49.27 -18.95
CA GLU A 452 46.42 -49.98 -19.19
C GLU A 452 47.38 -49.84 -18.00
N HIS A 453 47.47 -48.64 -17.43
CA HIS A 453 48.32 -48.40 -16.27
C HIS A 453 47.85 -49.18 -15.04
N VAL A 454 46.55 -49.16 -14.72
CA VAL A 454 46.00 -49.89 -13.57
C VAL A 454 46.14 -51.40 -13.77
N MET A 455 45.90 -51.90 -14.98
CA MET A 455 46.04 -53.33 -15.30
C MET A 455 47.48 -53.81 -15.16
N ALA A 456 48.45 -53.00 -15.61
CA ALA A 456 49.88 -53.29 -15.42
C ALA A 456 50.28 -53.29 -13.94
N GLN A 457 49.73 -52.36 -13.15
CA GLN A 457 50.01 -52.25 -11.72
C GLN A 457 49.40 -53.41 -10.91
N MET A 458 48.18 -53.84 -11.25
CA MET A 458 47.42 -54.85 -10.48
C MET A 458 47.66 -56.29 -10.96
N GLY A 459 48.18 -56.48 -12.17
CA GLY A 459 48.45 -57.78 -12.77
C GLY A 459 49.27 -58.74 -11.89
N PRO A 460 50.41 -58.33 -11.31
CA PRO A 460 51.20 -59.21 -10.44
C PRO A 460 50.42 -59.75 -9.23
N ALA A 461 49.61 -58.91 -8.59
CA ALA A 461 48.79 -59.30 -7.44
C ALA A 461 47.67 -60.28 -7.82
N ALA A 462 47.04 -60.08 -8.99
CA ALA A 462 46.06 -61.02 -9.52
C ALA A 462 46.70 -62.39 -9.84
N VAL A 463 47.88 -62.40 -10.45
CA VAL A 463 48.64 -63.63 -10.76
C VAL A 463 49.07 -64.37 -9.49
N GLU A 464 49.54 -63.64 -8.47
CA GLU A 464 49.91 -64.23 -7.17
C GLU A 464 48.72 -64.92 -6.49
N LYS A 465 47.52 -64.35 -6.61
CA LYS A 465 46.26 -64.96 -6.14
C LYS A 465 45.67 -66.02 -7.07
N GLY A 466 46.20 -66.19 -8.29
CA GLY A 466 45.64 -67.11 -9.29
C GLY A 466 44.34 -66.65 -9.94
N LEU A 467 44.04 -65.34 -9.92
CA LEU A 467 42.85 -64.75 -10.53
C LEU A 467 43.08 -64.40 -11.99
N GLN A 468 42.03 -64.50 -12.81
CA GLN A 468 42.02 -63.96 -14.16
C GLN A 468 41.68 -62.46 -14.12
N LEU A 469 42.57 -61.62 -14.65
CA LEU A 469 42.32 -60.18 -14.77
C LEU A 469 42.04 -59.83 -16.23
N GLU A 470 40.78 -59.51 -16.54
CA GLU A 470 40.30 -59.24 -17.89
C GLU A 470 40.07 -57.74 -18.10
N GLN A 471 40.37 -57.25 -19.30
CA GLN A 471 40.05 -55.90 -19.73
C GLN A 471 39.19 -55.91 -20.99
N ALA A 472 38.24 -54.98 -21.06
CA ALA A 472 37.42 -54.72 -22.22
C ALA A 472 37.31 -53.21 -22.46
N VAL A 473 37.29 -52.81 -23.74
CA VAL A 473 37.02 -51.43 -24.16
C VAL A 473 35.82 -51.47 -25.09
N GLY A 474 34.71 -50.89 -24.64
CA GLY A 474 33.45 -50.86 -25.38
C GLY A 474 33.49 -49.90 -26.57
N ASP A 475 32.63 -50.17 -27.55
CA ASP A 475 32.51 -49.36 -28.76
C ASP A 475 31.98 -47.95 -28.42
N GLY A 476 32.47 -46.94 -29.15
CA GLY A 476 32.00 -45.55 -29.02
C GLY A 476 32.65 -44.73 -27.90
N LEU A 477 33.69 -45.25 -27.23
CA LEU A 477 34.47 -44.50 -26.25
C LEU A 477 35.27 -43.35 -26.92
N PRO A 478 35.18 -42.10 -26.44
CA PRO A 478 36.00 -41.00 -26.95
C PRO A 478 37.51 -41.27 -26.75
N ALA A 479 38.33 -40.89 -27.74
CA ALA A 479 39.79 -41.03 -27.66
C ALA A 479 40.42 -40.14 -26.57
N LEU A 480 39.79 -38.99 -26.29
CA LEU A 480 40.15 -38.07 -25.21
C LEU A 480 38.88 -37.64 -24.47
N VAL A 481 39.00 -37.56 -23.14
CA VAL A 481 37.96 -37.01 -22.25
C VAL A 481 38.58 -35.90 -21.40
N ILE A 482 37.77 -34.96 -20.92
CA ILE A 482 38.21 -33.90 -20.02
C ILE A 482 37.86 -34.28 -18.59
N GLY A 483 38.83 -34.21 -17.69
CA GLY A 483 38.64 -34.44 -16.26
C GLY A 483 39.96 -34.50 -15.53
N ASP A 484 39.96 -35.12 -14.35
CA ASP A 484 41.16 -35.31 -13.53
C ASP A 484 41.69 -36.74 -13.71
N PRO A 485 42.76 -36.96 -14.51
CA PRO A 485 43.26 -38.31 -14.77
C PRO A 485 43.80 -38.98 -13.51
N VAL A 486 44.40 -38.21 -12.58
CA VAL A 486 44.95 -38.75 -11.33
C VAL A 486 43.83 -39.27 -10.45
N ARG A 487 42.74 -38.51 -10.30
CA ARG A 487 41.58 -38.93 -9.50
C ARG A 487 40.78 -40.05 -10.17
N CYS A 488 40.66 -40.06 -11.49
CA CYS A 488 40.04 -41.17 -12.23
C CYS A 488 40.84 -42.47 -12.06
N GLN A 489 42.17 -42.40 -12.18
CA GLN A 489 43.06 -43.53 -11.91
C GLN A 489 42.92 -44.01 -10.46
N GLN A 490 42.84 -43.10 -9.50
CA GLN A 490 42.64 -43.45 -8.09
C GLN A 490 41.33 -44.21 -7.85
N VAL A 491 40.23 -43.77 -8.47
CA VAL A 491 38.94 -44.48 -8.38
C VAL A 491 39.06 -45.90 -8.95
N LEU A 492 39.64 -46.03 -10.15
CA LEU A 492 39.80 -47.34 -10.80
C LEU A 492 40.70 -48.27 -9.99
N THR A 493 41.84 -47.77 -9.49
CA THR A 493 42.76 -48.53 -8.63
C THR A 493 42.08 -49.01 -7.36
N ASN A 494 41.29 -48.18 -6.69
CA ASN A 494 40.59 -48.58 -5.46
C ASN A 494 39.56 -49.68 -5.73
N LEU A 495 38.82 -49.60 -6.84
CA LEU A 495 37.84 -50.62 -7.20
C LEU A 495 38.50 -51.94 -7.60
N VAL A 496 39.54 -51.90 -8.45
CA VAL A 496 40.26 -53.12 -8.90
C VAL A 496 41.01 -53.78 -7.75
N SER A 497 41.65 -52.99 -6.89
CA SER A 497 42.33 -53.50 -5.68
C SER A 497 41.33 -54.19 -4.75
N ASN A 498 40.15 -53.59 -4.53
CA ASN A 498 39.09 -54.23 -3.74
C ASN A 498 38.59 -55.54 -4.40
N ALA A 499 38.38 -55.55 -5.71
CA ALA A 499 37.95 -56.75 -6.44
C ALA A 499 38.95 -57.91 -6.29
N ILE A 500 40.26 -57.65 -6.47
CA ILE A 500 41.32 -58.65 -6.27
C ILE A 500 41.41 -59.08 -4.80
N LYS A 501 41.29 -58.13 -3.88
CA LYS A 501 41.38 -58.38 -2.43
C LYS A 501 40.29 -59.34 -1.94
N PHE A 502 39.06 -59.19 -2.41
CA PHE A 502 37.90 -59.96 -1.93
C PHE A 502 37.56 -61.18 -2.78
N THR A 503 38.13 -61.34 -3.97
CA THR A 503 37.96 -62.55 -4.79
C THR A 503 39.06 -63.56 -4.47
N ASP A 504 38.70 -64.76 -4.02
CA ASP A 504 39.68 -65.82 -3.74
C ASP A 504 39.93 -66.71 -4.96
N GLU A 505 38.89 -67.02 -5.74
CA GLU A 505 38.97 -67.79 -6.98
C GLU A 505 38.04 -67.16 -8.03
N GLY A 506 38.44 -67.20 -9.31
CA GLY A 506 37.64 -66.71 -10.44
C GLY A 506 38.29 -65.56 -11.21
N CYS A 507 37.51 -64.53 -11.54
CA CYS A 507 37.97 -63.43 -12.39
C CYS A 507 37.56 -62.04 -11.88
N VAL A 508 38.36 -61.06 -12.28
CA VAL A 508 38.06 -59.62 -12.15
C VAL A 508 38.08 -59.04 -13.56
N ARG A 509 36.98 -58.44 -13.98
CA ARG A 509 36.84 -57.81 -15.30
C ARG A 509 36.71 -56.30 -15.14
N VAL A 510 37.49 -55.56 -15.93
CA VAL A 510 37.40 -54.11 -16.04
C VAL A 510 36.95 -53.73 -17.44
N GLU A 511 35.83 -53.03 -17.56
CA GLU A 511 35.27 -52.60 -18.85
C GLU A 511 35.18 -51.08 -18.90
N LEU A 512 35.80 -50.44 -19.89
CA LEU A 512 35.52 -49.05 -20.24
C LEU A 512 34.32 -48.99 -21.18
N PHE A 513 33.38 -48.07 -20.96
CA PHE A 513 32.21 -47.92 -21.82
C PHE A 513 31.82 -46.45 -22.05
N ALA A 514 31.19 -46.19 -23.19
CA ALA A 514 30.48 -44.94 -23.43
C ALA A 514 29.05 -45.03 -22.89
N ALA A 515 28.60 -44.01 -22.17
CA ALA A 515 27.25 -43.91 -21.61
C ALA A 515 26.45 -42.81 -22.34
N GLY A 516 26.11 -43.05 -23.60
CA GLY A 516 25.50 -42.06 -24.48
C GLY A 516 26.51 -41.02 -25.00
N ALA A 517 26.00 -39.90 -25.56
CA ALA A 517 26.85 -38.89 -26.23
C ALA A 517 27.62 -37.97 -25.25
N ALA A 518 27.24 -37.95 -23.98
CA ALA A 518 27.71 -36.96 -23.00
C ALA A 518 28.31 -37.59 -21.74
N HIS A 519 28.49 -38.91 -21.68
CA HIS A 519 29.10 -39.58 -20.52
C HIS A 519 30.00 -40.73 -20.95
N TRP A 520 31.02 -41.01 -20.15
CA TRP A 520 31.88 -42.18 -20.26
C TRP A 520 32.01 -42.81 -18.87
N GLY A 521 32.48 -44.04 -18.79
CA GLY A 521 32.60 -44.71 -17.51
C GLY A 521 33.40 -45.99 -17.56
N PHE A 522 33.51 -46.62 -16.40
CA PHE A 522 34.07 -47.94 -16.26
C PHE A 522 33.29 -48.80 -15.28
N ALA A 523 33.30 -50.11 -15.53
CA ALA A 523 32.70 -51.11 -14.67
C ALA A 523 33.80 -52.07 -14.19
N VAL A 524 33.85 -52.32 -12.89
CA VAL A 524 34.71 -53.34 -12.28
C VAL A 524 33.80 -54.44 -11.75
N THR A 525 33.91 -55.64 -12.34
CA THR A 525 33.13 -56.83 -11.99
C THR A 525 34.02 -57.88 -11.36
N ASP A 526 33.66 -58.39 -10.21
CA ASP A 526 34.36 -59.47 -9.51
C ASP A 526 33.44 -60.69 -9.31
N THR A 527 34.03 -61.88 -9.17
CA THR A 527 33.29 -63.13 -8.85
C THR A 527 33.41 -63.52 -7.37
N GLY A 528 33.65 -62.54 -6.49
CA GLY A 528 33.88 -62.75 -5.06
C GLY A 528 32.60 -63.03 -4.26
N PRO A 529 32.63 -62.84 -2.94
CA PRO A 529 31.54 -63.22 -2.03
C PRO A 529 30.26 -62.39 -2.18
N GLY A 530 30.31 -61.27 -2.92
CA GLY A 530 29.20 -60.33 -3.04
C GLY A 530 28.86 -59.60 -1.73
N ILE A 531 27.91 -58.66 -1.81
CA ILE A 531 27.58 -57.71 -0.74
C ILE A 531 26.07 -57.81 -0.44
N PRO A 532 25.69 -58.18 0.81
CA PRO A 532 24.29 -58.20 1.25
C PRO A 532 23.60 -56.84 1.09
N ALA A 533 22.33 -56.85 0.68
CA ALA A 533 21.55 -55.63 0.38
C ALA A 533 21.47 -54.64 1.56
N ASP A 534 21.41 -55.13 2.79
CA ASP A 534 21.39 -54.32 4.02
C ASP A 534 22.72 -53.57 4.27
N LYS A 535 23.79 -54.00 3.60
CA LYS A 535 25.14 -53.47 3.76
C LYS A 535 25.62 -52.63 2.56
N GLN A 536 24.92 -52.68 1.43
CA GLN A 536 25.34 -51.99 0.19
C GLN A 536 25.43 -50.46 0.32
N ALA A 537 24.59 -49.82 1.14
CA ALA A 537 24.72 -48.38 1.40
C ALA A 537 25.88 -48.06 2.36
N LEU A 538 26.12 -48.94 3.34
CA LEU A 538 27.08 -48.72 4.41
C LEU A 538 28.54 -48.81 3.95
N ILE A 539 28.84 -49.55 2.88
CA ILE A 539 30.22 -49.68 2.39
C ILE A 539 30.83 -48.38 1.85
N PHE A 540 30.00 -47.39 1.51
CA PHE A 540 30.45 -46.08 1.02
C PHE A 540 30.69 -45.08 2.16
N GLU A 541 30.26 -45.40 3.39
CA GLU A 541 30.52 -44.58 4.57
C GLU A 541 31.98 -44.77 5.05
N PRO A 542 32.66 -43.69 5.47
CA PRO A 542 34.06 -43.79 5.89
C PRO A 542 34.22 -44.65 7.15
N PHE A 543 35.31 -45.42 7.19
CA PHE A 543 35.67 -46.34 8.27
C PHE A 543 34.73 -47.54 8.45
N GLN A 544 33.83 -47.81 7.49
CA GLN A 544 32.96 -48.98 7.53
C GLN A 544 33.64 -50.21 6.93
N GLN A 545 33.49 -51.35 7.61
CA GLN A 545 33.93 -52.65 7.11
C GLN A 545 32.85 -53.70 7.38
N LEU A 546 32.67 -54.61 6.43
CA LEU A 546 31.76 -55.74 6.61
C LEU A 546 32.41 -56.72 7.59
N GLU A 547 31.92 -56.78 8.83
CA GLU A 547 32.30 -57.85 9.75
C GLU A 547 31.88 -59.20 9.15
N GLN A 548 32.86 -59.95 8.64
CA GLN A 548 32.69 -61.36 8.28
C GLN A 548 33.48 -62.23 9.25
N ALA A 549 32.80 -63.17 9.88
CA ALA A 549 33.29 -64.00 10.98
C ALA A 549 34.46 -64.96 10.62
N HIS A 550 35.00 -64.94 9.39
CA HIS A 550 35.94 -65.98 8.91
C HIS A 550 37.21 -65.49 8.20
N THR A 551 37.49 -64.18 8.10
CA THR A 551 38.69 -63.67 7.39
C THR A 551 39.54 -62.74 8.26
N ARG A 552 40.14 -63.30 9.31
CA ARG A 552 41.21 -62.64 10.12
C ARG A 552 42.49 -62.29 9.35
N ARG A 553 42.50 -62.42 8.02
CA ARG A 553 43.69 -62.30 7.16
C ARG A 553 43.72 -61.08 6.25
N VAL A 554 42.62 -60.33 6.08
CA VAL A 554 42.52 -59.31 5.02
C VAL A 554 41.85 -58.04 5.55
N GLY A 555 42.62 -57.19 6.26
CA GLY A 555 42.12 -55.93 6.83
C GLY A 555 42.39 -54.73 5.92
N GLY A 556 41.38 -53.92 5.60
CA GLY A 556 41.56 -52.53 5.10
C GLY A 556 41.27 -51.53 6.22
N ILE A 557 41.15 -50.23 5.93
CA ILE A 557 40.67 -49.21 6.90
C ILE A 557 39.23 -48.78 6.59
N GLY A 558 38.69 -49.11 5.42
CA GLY A 558 37.32 -48.77 5.03
C GLY A 558 37.18 -47.36 4.46
N LEU A 559 38.24 -46.83 3.83
CA LEU A 559 38.25 -45.50 3.20
C LEU A 559 38.21 -45.57 1.66
N GLY A 560 38.67 -46.65 1.04
CA GLY A 560 38.73 -46.75 -0.42
C GLY A 560 37.41 -46.45 -1.14
N LEU A 561 36.27 -46.98 -0.68
CA LEU A 561 34.96 -46.74 -1.29
C LEU A 561 34.36 -45.37 -0.94
N SER A 562 34.62 -44.83 0.25
CA SER A 562 34.21 -43.45 0.60
C SER A 562 34.96 -42.41 -0.23
N ILE A 563 36.26 -42.67 -0.51
CA ILE A 563 37.08 -41.86 -1.43
C ILE A 563 36.52 -41.94 -2.85
N VAL A 564 36.16 -43.15 -3.33
CA VAL A 564 35.51 -43.33 -4.64
C VAL A 564 34.24 -42.46 -4.74
N GLN A 565 33.34 -42.57 -3.76
CA GLN A 565 32.08 -41.81 -3.76
C GLN A 565 32.34 -40.29 -3.79
N LYS A 566 33.28 -39.79 -2.98
CA LYS A 566 33.61 -38.35 -2.93
C LYS A 566 34.22 -37.83 -4.23
N ILE A 567 35.16 -38.57 -4.81
CA ILE A 567 35.77 -38.20 -6.09
C ILE A 567 34.71 -38.16 -7.19
N VAL A 568 33.89 -39.21 -7.29
CA VAL A 568 32.84 -39.33 -8.32
C VAL A 568 31.80 -38.21 -8.16
N ASN A 569 31.33 -37.95 -6.94
CA ASN A 569 30.37 -36.86 -6.68
C ASN A 569 30.96 -35.48 -7.05
N ARG A 570 32.24 -35.22 -6.76
CA ARG A 570 32.92 -33.98 -7.12
C ARG A 570 33.18 -33.83 -8.62
N ALA A 571 33.38 -34.95 -9.32
CA ALA A 571 33.44 -34.99 -10.77
C ALA A 571 32.04 -34.89 -11.42
N HIS A 572 30.98 -34.67 -10.64
CA HIS A 572 29.58 -34.70 -11.10
C HIS A 572 29.19 -36.03 -11.79
N GLY A 573 29.84 -37.12 -11.40
CA GLY A 573 29.57 -38.47 -11.87
C GLY A 573 28.59 -39.22 -10.97
N LEU A 574 28.40 -40.50 -11.29
CA LEU A 574 27.56 -41.44 -10.56
C LEU A 574 28.34 -42.74 -10.33
N VAL A 575 28.20 -43.32 -9.14
CA VAL A 575 28.67 -44.67 -8.82
C VAL A 575 27.48 -45.54 -8.44
N GLU A 576 27.36 -46.69 -9.08
CA GLU A 576 26.30 -47.67 -8.90
C GLU A 576 26.91 -49.02 -8.51
N LEU A 577 26.18 -49.77 -7.70
CA LEU A 577 26.57 -51.10 -7.26
C LEU A 577 25.46 -52.10 -7.60
N GLU A 578 25.83 -53.16 -8.29
CA GLU A 578 25.00 -54.36 -8.46
C GLU A 578 25.73 -55.53 -7.79
N SER A 579 25.16 -56.11 -6.74
CA SER A 579 25.80 -57.23 -6.05
C SER A 579 24.80 -58.14 -5.37
N GLU A 580 25.07 -59.44 -5.44
CA GLU A 580 24.31 -60.49 -4.76
C GLU A 580 25.29 -61.41 -3.99
N PRO A 581 24.97 -61.82 -2.74
CA PRO A 581 25.82 -62.73 -1.98
C PRO A 581 26.11 -64.03 -2.76
N GLY A 582 27.39 -64.36 -2.90
CA GLY A 582 27.90 -65.54 -3.61
C GLY A 582 27.99 -65.41 -5.13
N HIS A 583 27.58 -64.28 -5.71
CA HIS A 583 27.60 -64.03 -7.16
C HIS A 583 28.56 -62.90 -7.58
N GLY A 584 29.28 -62.30 -6.63
CA GLY A 584 30.21 -61.21 -6.88
C GLY A 584 29.58 -59.81 -6.83
N SER A 585 30.33 -58.83 -7.31
CA SER A 585 29.92 -57.42 -7.31
C SER A 585 30.32 -56.71 -8.60
N THR A 586 29.48 -55.80 -9.07
CA THR A 586 29.75 -54.90 -10.17
C THR A 586 29.64 -53.46 -9.69
N PHE A 587 30.77 -52.75 -9.68
CA PHE A 587 30.81 -51.31 -9.44
C PHE A 587 30.87 -50.59 -10.78
N ARG A 588 29.83 -49.80 -11.09
CA ARG A 588 29.73 -49.01 -12.31
C ARG A 588 29.92 -47.53 -11.98
N VAL A 589 30.91 -46.90 -12.59
CA VAL A 589 31.21 -45.47 -12.41
C VAL A 589 31.02 -44.74 -13.74
N THR A 590 30.26 -43.65 -13.75
CA THR A 590 30.04 -42.81 -14.92
C THR A 590 30.41 -41.36 -14.65
N PHE A 591 31.10 -40.73 -15.59
CA PHE A 591 31.51 -39.33 -15.55
C PHE A 591 30.93 -38.56 -16.74
N PRO A 592 30.59 -37.27 -16.59
CA PRO A 592 30.21 -36.42 -17.70
C PRO A 592 31.40 -36.18 -18.64
N VAL A 593 31.15 -36.20 -19.94
CA VAL A 593 32.07 -35.73 -20.98
C VAL A 593 31.81 -34.23 -21.13
N ALA A 594 32.73 -33.39 -20.68
CA ALA A 594 32.64 -31.97 -20.97
C ALA A 594 32.83 -31.75 -22.48
N VAL A 595 31.74 -31.43 -23.19
CA VAL A 595 31.82 -30.75 -24.48
C VAL A 595 32.16 -29.30 -24.15
N ALA A 596 33.25 -28.78 -24.70
CA ALA A 596 33.53 -27.36 -24.59
C ALA A 596 32.37 -26.59 -25.26
N ASP A 597 31.55 -25.90 -24.47
CA ASP A 597 30.64 -24.88 -25.00
C ASP A 597 31.52 -23.80 -25.65
N GLU A 598 31.35 -23.59 -26.95
CA GLU A 598 32.03 -22.59 -27.77
C GLU A 598 31.68 -21.13 -27.40
N GLU A 599 31.12 -20.85 -26.22
CA GLU A 599 30.53 -19.55 -25.89
C GLU A 599 31.21 -18.75 -24.77
N ASN A 600 32.43 -19.09 -24.33
CA ASN A 600 33.12 -18.29 -23.30
C ASN A 600 34.61 -17.97 -23.53
N VAL A 601 35.13 -18.09 -24.76
CA VAL A 601 36.40 -17.45 -25.13
C VAL A 601 36.08 -16.10 -25.76
N GLY A 602 35.78 -15.12 -24.91
CA GLY A 602 35.31 -13.83 -25.41
C GLY A 602 35.47 -12.62 -24.50
N VAL A 603 36.26 -12.63 -23.42
CA VAL A 603 36.82 -11.39 -22.84
C VAL A 603 38.11 -11.71 -22.04
N ALA A 604 39.25 -11.66 -22.71
CA ALA A 604 40.54 -11.29 -22.12
C ALA A 604 41.54 -11.06 -23.27
N ALA A 605 41.57 -9.84 -23.79
CA ALA A 605 42.70 -9.29 -24.52
C ALA A 605 43.17 -8.04 -23.78
#